data_AF-K9TJ04-F1
#
_entry.id   AF-K9TJ04-F1
#
_cell.length_a   1.000
_cell.length_b   1.000
_cell.length_c   1.000
_cell.angle_alpha   90.00
_cell.angle_beta   90.00
_cell.angle_gamma   90.00
#
_symmetry.space_group_name_H-M   'P 1'
#
loop_
_entity.id
_entity.type
_entity.pdbx_description
1 polymer ?
#
loop_
_entity_poly.entity_id
_entity_poly.type
_entity_poly.pdbx_seq_one_letter_code
_entity_poly.pdbx_strand_id
1 'polypeptide(L)'
;MMIRKISSRLGSSAPAQRWRKGGLLGLSLVALTVGLIPLNPTPAAARNNAYNRCAAELLDRQLSPETVALACSAALRPEDLSECVVEIDRRTDILAEDALTRCQQVRRPLELATCVVDISGRTAESEAPLILDFCRRSLLPAQFSRCVVGLQNQIDLVTSQAMSVCIDARDRVGSPLPNFIPGREPPAPTRPSPNLPST
;
A
#
# COMPACT_ATOMS: atom_id res chain seq x y z
N MET A 1 39.08 13.20 23.50
CA MET A 1 40.33 12.53 23.07
C MET A 1 40.76 11.56 24.18
N MET A 2 40.59 10.25 23.97
CA MET A 2 41.08 9.05 24.73
C MET A 2 40.15 7.88 24.31
N ILE A 3 40.48 7.05 23.30
CA ILE A 3 41.29 5.81 23.34
C ILE A 3 40.68 4.83 24.38
N ARG A 4 40.10 3.65 24.07
CA ARG A 4 40.73 2.44 23.51
C ARG A 4 39.70 1.30 23.28
N LYS A 5 39.82 0.60 22.15
CA LYS A 5 39.29 -0.75 21.87
C LYS A 5 39.69 -1.75 22.97
N ILE A 6 38.78 -2.65 23.37
CA ILE A 6 39.14 -4.02 23.76
C ILE A 6 38.14 -5.01 23.17
N SER A 7 38.70 -5.89 22.35
CA SER A 7 38.13 -7.08 21.74
C SER A 7 38.09 -8.21 22.78
N SER A 8 36.96 -8.93 22.90
CA SER A 8 36.87 -10.13 23.73
C SER A 8 36.37 -11.33 22.92
N ARG A 9 37.39 -12.09 22.50
CA ARG A 9 37.56 -13.57 22.50
C ARG A 9 36.45 -14.51 22.02
N LEU A 10 36.90 -15.32 21.07
CA LEU A 10 36.44 -16.64 20.66
C LEU A 10 36.16 -17.60 21.84
N GLY A 11 35.12 -18.41 21.67
CA GLY A 11 34.98 -19.79 22.16
C GLY A 11 33.89 -20.44 21.29
N SER A 12 34.17 -21.33 20.34
CA SER A 12 34.77 -22.68 20.40
C SER A 12 34.01 -23.66 21.29
N SER A 13 33.14 -24.46 20.68
CA SER A 13 33.02 -25.90 20.99
C SER A 13 32.15 -26.59 19.93
N ALA A 14 32.81 -27.28 19.00
CA ALA A 14 32.20 -28.26 18.10
C ALA A 14 32.01 -29.60 18.84
N PRO A 15 30.89 -30.32 18.66
CA PRO A 15 30.76 -31.68 19.14
C PRO A 15 31.36 -32.69 18.14
N ALA A 16 32.26 -33.53 18.67
CA ALA A 16 32.91 -34.63 17.99
C ALA A 16 31.92 -35.74 17.59
N GLN A 17 31.88 -36.10 16.30
CA GLN A 17 31.18 -37.29 15.81
C GLN A 17 32.12 -38.49 15.81
N ARG A 18 31.79 -39.51 16.62
CA ARG A 18 32.50 -40.79 16.72
C ARG A 18 31.67 -41.88 16.04
N TRP A 19 31.97 -42.15 14.77
CA TRP A 19 31.34 -43.22 13.99
C TRP A 19 32.00 -44.56 14.31
N ARG A 20 31.26 -45.47 14.97
CA ARG A 20 31.63 -46.89 15.08
C ARG A 20 31.23 -47.59 13.79
N LYS A 21 32.22 -48.03 13.01
CA LYS A 21 32.05 -49.07 11.99
C LYS A 21 32.14 -50.42 12.68
N GLY A 22 31.09 -51.23 12.57
CA GLY A 22 31.07 -52.64 12.96
C GLY A 22 30.13 -53.36 12.00
N GLY A 23 30.67 -54.30 11.24
CA GLY A 23 29.97 -54.92 10.12
C GLY A 23 29.40 -56.31 10.39
N LEU A 24 28.72 -56.77 9.32
CA LEU A 24 28.49 -58.15 8.84
C LEU A 24 27.29 -58.96 9.37
N LEU A 25 26.40 -59.22 8.39
CA LEU A 25 25.70 -60.47 8.03
C LEU A 25 24.49 -60.93 8.86
N GLY A 26 23.34 -60.99 8.19
CA GLY A 26 22.20 -61.81 8.63
C GLY A 26 20.90 -61.60 7.83
N LEU A 27 20.67 -62.50 6.86
CA LEU A 27 19.40 -62.98 6.31
C LEU A 27 18.46 -62.03 5.52
N SER A 28 18.19 -62.46 4.28
CA SER A 28 17.14 -62.00 3.38
C SER A 28 15.74 -62.13 4.00
N LEU A 29 15.00 -61.02 4.02
CA LEU A 29 13.54 -61.00 4.08
C LEU A 29 13.03 -60.20 2.88
N VAL A 30 12.07 -60.81 2.21
CA VAL A 30 11.43 -60.39 0.97
C VAL A 30 11.01 -58.91 1.04
N ALA A 31 11.42 -58.18 0.02
CA ALA A 31 11.11 -56.78 -0.19
C ALA A 31 9.61 -56.56 -0.39
N LEU A 32 9.02 -55.77 0.51
CA LEU A 32 7.78 -55.04 0.27
C LEU A 32 7.91 -53.69 0.96
N THR A 33 8.86 -52.89 0.49
CA THR A 33 8.91 -51.47 0.77
C THR A 33 7.78 -50.81 -0.01
N VAL A 34 6.59 -50.78 0.58
CA VAL A 34 5.58 -49.78 0.21
C VAL A 34 6.27 -48.44 0.35
N GLY A 35 6.55 -47.80 -0.78
CA GLY A 35 7.24 -46.53 -0.82
C GLY A 35 6.45 -45.51 -0.02
N LEU A 36 6.92 -45.19 1.18
CA LEU A 36 6.56 -43.97 1.86
C LEU A 36 7.14 -42.85 0.99
N ILE A 37 6.33 -42.34 0.06
CA ILE A 37 6.63 -41.10 -0.63
C ILE A 37 6.62 -40.04 0.47
N PRO A 38 7.77 -39.41 0.84
CA PRO A 38 7.71 -38.26 1.71
C PRO A 38 6.93 -37.19 0.94
N LEU A 39 5.70 -36.93 1.37
CA LEU A 39 4.97 -35.71 1.03
C LEU A 39 5.73 -34.55 1.67
N ASN A 40 6.85 -34.16 1.09
CA ASN A 40 7.50 -32.90 1.40
C ASN A 40 6.59 -31.83 0.80
N PRO A 41 5.89 -31.00 1.61
CA PRO A 41 5.16 -29.87 1.05
C PRO A 41 6.21 -28.99 0.36
N THR A 42 6.14 -28.92 -0.97
CA THR A 42 7.01 -28.04 -1.74
C THR A 42 6.64 -26.60 -1.37
N PRO A 43 7.56 -25.78 -0.83
CA PRO A 43 7.25 -24.41 -0.40
C PRO A 43 6.99 -23.45 -1.59
N ALA A 44 6.95 -23.95 -2.82
CA ALA A 44 6.77 -23.15 -4.02
C ALA A 44 5.34 -22.56 -4.12
N ALA A 45 4.31 -23.31 -3.72
CA ALA A 45 2.93 -22.80 -3.71
C ALA A 45 2.71 -21.77 -2.59
N ALA A 46 3.46 -21.88 -1.48
CA ALA A 46 3.35 -20.95 -0.36
C ALA A 46 3.99 -19.59 -0.65
N ARG A 47 5.01 -19.52 -1.52
CA ARG A 47 5.78 -18.31 -1.82
C ARG A 47 5.09 -17.37 -2.83
N ASN A 48 4.12 -17.87 -3.61
CA ASN A 48 3.37 -17.08 -4.61
C ASN A 48 1.91 -16.84 -4.22
N ASN A 49 1.52 -17.17 -2.98
CA ASN A 49 0.16 -16.90 -2.49
C ASN A 49 0.09 -15.45 -1.96
N ALA A 50 -0.73 -14.61 -2.61
CA ALA A 50 -0.92 -13.21 -2.23
C ALA A 50 -1.39 -13.03 -0.77
N TYR A 51 -2.19 -13.98 -0.25
CA TYR A 51 -2.61 -13.97 1.16
C TYR A 51 -1.46 -14.28 2.12
N ASN A 52 -0.56 -15.21 1.76
CA ASN A 52 0.61 -15.51 2.58
C ASN A 52 1.56 -14.30 2.63
N ARG A 53 1.79 -13.64 1.48
CA ARG A 53 2.59 -12.41 1.42
C ARG A 53 1.97 -11.33 2.29
N CYS A 54 0.67 -11.07 2.14
CA CYS A 54 -0.05 -10.09 2.95
C CYS A 54 0.09 -10.38 4.45
N ALA A 55 -0.16 -11.61 4.87
CA ALA A 55 -0.07 -11.98 6.27
C ALA A 55 1.35 -11.82 6.83
N ALA A 56 2.35 -12.29 6.09
CA ALA A 56 3.75 -12.19 6.49
C ALA A 56 4.20 -10.73 6.62
N GLU A 57 3.87 -9.89 5.63
CA GLU A 57 4.24 -8.47 5.63
C GLU A 57 3.56 -7.70 6.77
N LEU A 58 2.27 -7.94 7.03
CA LEU A 58 1.57 -7.24 8.12
C LEU A 58 2.02 -7.72 9.51
N LEU A 59 2.29 -9.01 9.70
CA LEU A 59 2.83 -9.54 10.96
C LEU A 59 4.24 -8.99 11.26
N ASP A 60 5.07 -8.79 10.23
CA ASP A 60 6.39 -8.15 10.36
C ASP A 60 6.30 -6.69 10.82
N ARG A 61 5.13 -6.06 10.69
CA ARG A 61 4.81 -4.73 11.25
C ARG A 61 4.14 -4.77 12.62
N GLN A 62 4.29 -5.88 13.34
CA GLN A 62 3.78 -6.07 14.70
C GLN A 62 2.25 -5.99 14.82
N LEU A 63 1.50 -6.09 13.72
CA LEU A 63 0.05 -6.19 13.73
C LEU A 63 -0.41 -7.52 14.34
N SER A 64 -1.54 -7.50 15.05
CA SER A 64 -2.04 -8.71 15.69
C SER A 64 -2.45 -9.79 14.67
N PRO A 65 -2.23 -11.09 14.95
CA PRO A 65 -2.63 -12.16 14.03
C PRO A 65 -4.11 -12.15 13.66
N GLU A 66 -4.98 -11.76 14.59
CA GLU A 66 -6.42 -11.63 14.36
C GLU A 66 -6.73 -10.50 13.36
N THR A 67 -6.15 -9.31 13.58
CA THR A 67 -6.29 -8.17 12.68
C THR A 67 -5.79 -8.50 11.28
N VAL A 68 -4.63 -9.17 11.18
CA VAL A 68 -4.04 -9.58 9.91
C VAL A 68 -4.93 -10.59 9.18
N ALA A 69 -5.43 -11.61 9.87
CA ALA A 69 -6.31 -12.61 9.28
C ALA A 69 -7.59 -11.98 8.73
N LEU A 70 -8.22 -11.08 9.50
CA LEU A 70 -9.41 -10.36 9.07
C LEU A 70 -9.12 -9.45 7.87
N ALA A 71 -8.05 -8.66 7.93
CA ALA A 71 -7.72 -7.69 6.89
C ALA A 71 -7.36 -8.35 5.56
N CYS A 72 -6.44 -9.32 5.57
CA CYS A 72 -5.99 -10.00 4.35
C CYS A 72 -7.10 -10.84 3.72
N SER A 73 -8.00 -11.43 4.53
CA SER A 73 -9.14 -12.21 3.99
C SER A 73 -10.25 -11.33 3.42
N ALA A 74 -10.44 -10.11 3.96
CA ALA A 74 -11.43 -9.15 3.45
C ALA A 74 -10.95 -8.38 2.21
N ALA A 75 -9.64 -8.37 1.94
CA ALA A 75 -9.06 -7.62 0.83
C ALA A 75 -9.33 -8.29 -0.52
N LEU A 76 -9.83 -7.52 -1.50
CA LEU A 76 -9.94 -7.98 -2.89
C LEU A 76 -8.58 -8.23 -3.53
N ARG A 77 -7.55 -7.51 -3.09
CA ARG A 77 -6.16 -7.58 -3.55
C ARG A 77 -5.24 -7.51 -2.34
N PRO A 78 -4.97 -8.64 -1.65
CA PRO A 78 -4.21 -8.65 -0.40
C PRO A 78 -2.77 -8.15 -0.56
N GLU A 79 -2.17 -8.34 -1.74
CA GLU A 79 -0.84 -7.80 -2.07
C GLU A 79 -0.82 -6.27 -2.12
N ASP A 80 -1.84 -5.64 -2.74
CA ASP A 80 -1.93 -4.18 -2.80
C ASP A 80 -2.21 -3.59 -1.40
N LEU A 81 -3.01 -4.28 -0.59
CA LEU A 81 -3.31 -3.86 0.78
C LEU A 81 -2.06 -3.85 1.66
N SER A 82 -1.34 -4.98 1.69
CA SER A 82 -0.12 -5.11 2.49
C SER A 82 0.97 -4.15 2.05
N GLU A 83 1.17 -4.00 0.74
CA GLU A 83 2.13 -3.04 0.19
C GLU A 83 1.79 -1.60 0.54
N CYS A 84 0.50 -1.22 0.52
CA CYS A 84 0.05 0.10 0.97
C CYS A 84 0.45 0.39 2.41
N VAL A 85 0.22 -0.56 3.34
CA VAL A 85 0.58 -0.41 4.75
C VAL A 85 2.09 -0.36 4.92
N VAL A 86 2.80 -1.27 4.25
CA VAL A 86 4.25 -1.38 4.34
C VAL A 86 4.92 -0.09 3.87
N GLU A 87 4.50 0.49 2.73
CA GLU A 87 5.09 1.74 2.23
C GLU A 87 4.85 2.91 3.18
N ILE A 88 3.63 3.05 3.72
CA ILE A 88 3.29 4.13 4.65
C ILE A 88 4.11 4.00 5.94
N ASP A 89 4.10 2.84 6.59
CA ASP A 89 4.77 2.63 7.88
C ASP A 89 6.31 2.70 7.79
N ARG A 90 6.91 2.37 6.63
CA ARG A 90 8.39 2.46 6.45
C ARG A 90 8.88 3.87 6.19
N ARG A 91 8.05 4.72 5.60
CA ARG A 91 8.49 5.97 4.96
C ARG A 91 7.85 7.20 5.58
N THR A 92 6.98 7.01 6.57
CA THR A 92 6.29 8.04 7.32
C THR A 92 6.19 7.60 8.77
N ASP A 93 5.86 8.52 9.67
CA ASP A 93 5.69 8.22 11.10
C ASP A 93 4.26 7.76 11.45
N ILE A 94 3.50 7.31 10.44
CA ILE A 94 2.15 6.77 10.60
C ILE A 94 2.27 5.30 10.99
N LEU A 95 1.64 4.95 12.11
CA LEU A 95 1.60 3.57 12.61
C LEU A 95 0.94 2.61 11.61
N ALA A 96 1.47 1.40 11.51
CA ALA A 96 0.93 0.33 10.67
C ALA A 96 -0.58 0.09 10.86
N GLU A 97 -1.10 0.16 12.09
CA GLU A 97 -2.53 -0.01 12.41
C GLU A 97 -3.39 1.09 11.76
N ASP A 98 -2.94 2.34 11.82
CA ASP A 98 -3.63 3.49 11.25
C ASP A 98 -3.58 3.44 9.72
N ALA A 99 -2.42 3.09 9.16
CA ALA A 99 -2.24 2.87 7.74
C ALA A 99 -3.17 1.74 7.25
N LEU A 100 -3.21 0.61 7.96
CA LEU A 100 -4.06 -0.54 7.63
C LEU A 100 -5.54 -0.16 7.59
N THR A 101 -6.01 0.54 8.61
CA THR A 101 -7.40 1.00 8.70
C THR A 101 -7.79 1.83 7.47
N ARG A 102 -6.84 2.56 6.88
CA ARG A 102 -7.10 3.54 5.82
C ARG A 102 -6.89 2.95 4.44
N CYS A 103 -5.89 2.11 4.27
CA CYS A 103 -5.70 1.29 3.07
C CYS A 103 -6.92 0.38 2.81
N GLN A 104 -7.61 -0.11 3.85
CA GLN A 104 -8.85 -0.89 3.69
C GLN A 104 -10.06 -0.06 3.24
N GLN A 105 -10.05 1.26 3.49
CA GLN A 105 -11.19 2.14 3.17
C GLN A 105 -11.17 2.65 1.72
N VAL A 106 -10.10 2.39 0.97
CA VAL A 106 -9.93 2.87 -0.40
C VAL A 106 -9.99 1.74 -1.41
N ARG A 107 -10.46 2.05 -2.63
CA ARG A 107 -10.44 1.10 -3.76
C ARG A 107 -9.07 0.98 -4.42
N ARG A 108 -8.14 1.92 -4.16
CA ARG A 108 -6.81 2.01 -4.80
C ARG A 108 -5.70 2.18 -3.76
N PRO A 109 -5.35 1.13 -2.99
CA PRO A 109 -4.39 1.23 -1.88
C PRO A 109 -3.02 1.78 -2.30
N LEU A 110 -2.49 1.35 -3.44
CA LEU A 110 -1.17 1.80 -3.91
C LEU A 110 -1.13 3.30 -4.24
N GLU A 111 -2.22 3.87 -4.76
CA GLU A 111 -2.29 5.32 -4.97
C GLU A 111 -2.38 6.09 -3.66
N LEU A 112 -3.11 5.56 -2.67
CA LEU A 112 -3.15 6.15 -1.33
C LEU A 112 -1.74 6.19 -0.72
N ALA A 113 -1.01 5.07 -0.75
CA ALA A 113 0.35 5.01 -0.23
C ALA A 113 1.28 5.99 -0.94
N THR A 114 1.26 6.01 -2.28
CA THR A 114 2.01 7.00 -3.07
C THR A 114 1.70 8.42 -2.62
N CYS A 115 0.40 8.74 -2.48
CA CYS A 115 -0.03 10.07 -2.07
C CYS A 115 0.51 10.48 -0.70
N VAL A 116 0.40 9.59 0.28
CA VAL A 116 0.82 9.84 1.66
C VAL A 116 2.33 9.98 1.73
N VAL A 117 3.09 9.08 1.11
CA VAL A 117 4.56 9.10 1.12
C VAL A 117 5.12 10.35 0.42
N ASP A 118 4.56 10.71 -0.74
CA ASP A 118 5.00 11.88 -1.51
C ASP A 118 4.84 13.19 -0.73
N ILE A 119 3.69 13.37 -0.08
CA ILE A 119 3.40 14.59 0.68
C ILE A 119 4.19 14.58 2.00
N SER A 120 4.21 13.44 2.72
CA SER A 120 4.90 13.33 4.02
C SER A 120 6.38 13.63 3.92
N GLY A 121 7.04 13.21 2.83
CA GLY A 121 8.46 13.48 2.57
C GLY A 121 8.83 14.96 2.42
N ARG A 122 7.87 15.88 2.46
CA ARG A 122 8.06 17.33 2.35
C ARG A 122 7.46 18.12 3.52
N THR A 123 7.00 17.43 4.55
CA THR A 123 6.28 18.00 5.68
C THR A 123 6.89 17.63 7.01
N ALA A 124 6.48 18.33 8.06
CA ALA A 124 6.75 17.90 9.42
C ALA A 124 5.89 16.68 9.78
N GLU A 125 6.49 15.77 10.55
CA GLU A 125 5.89 14.54 11.09
C GLU A 125 4.51 14.73 11.74
N SER A 126 4.26 15.87 12.39
CA SER A 126 2.99 16.18 13.07
C SER A 126 1.77 16.28 12.15
N GLU A 127 1.95 16.37 10.82
CA GLU A 127 0.86 16.48 9.85
C GLU A 127 0.45 15.14 9.23
N ALA A 128 1.15 14.04 9.55
CA ALA A 128 0.95 12.75 8.89
C ALA A 128 -0.51 12.20 8.95
N PRO A 129 -1.23 12.28 10.09
CA PRO A 129 -2.64 11.87 10.14
C PRO A 129 -3.56 12.72 9.26
N LEU A 130 -3.24 14.01 9.11
CA LEU A 130 -4.01 14.94 8.28
C LEU A 130 -3.81 14.61 6.80
N ILE A 131 -2.56 14.43 6.37
CA ILE A 131 -2.18 14.04 5.00
C ILE A 131 -2.95 12.78 4.59
N LEU A 132 -2.98 11.81 5.48
CA LEU A 132 -3.63 10.54 5.23
C LEU A 132 -5.15 10.68 5.06
N ASP A 133 -5.83 11.58 5.79
CA ASP A 133 -7.25 11.86 5.57
C ASP A 133 -7.51 12.52 4.21
N PHE A 134 -6.70 13.53 3.83
CA PHE A 134 -6.82 14.19 2.53
C PHE A 134 -6.59 13.23 1.37
N CYS A 135 -5.54 12.41 1.43
CA CYS A 135 -5.26 11.41 0.41
C CYS A 135 -6.38 10.38 0.28
N ARG A 136 -6.99 9.94 1.39
CA ARG A 136 -8.14 9.01 1.38
C ARG A 136 -9.38 9.64 0.76
N ARG A 137 -9.64 10.91 1.05
CA ARG A 137 -10.82 11.65 0.54
C ARG A 137 -10.70 11.98 -0.95
N SER A 138 -9.48 12.03 -1.48
CA SER A 138 -9.25 12.28 -2.90
C SER A 138 -9.73 11.11 -3.77
N LEU A 139 -10.46 11.42 -4.85
CA LEU A 139 -10.84 10.45 -5.88
C LEU A 139 -9.64 9.92 -6.67
N LEU A 140 -8.55 10.69 -6.73
CA LEU A 140 -7.33 10.36 -7.47
C LEU A 140 -6.09 10.72 -6.64
N PRO A 141 -5.75 9.92 -5.62
CA PRO A 141 -4.71 10.26 -4.65
C PRO A 141 -3.36 10.59 -5.30
N ALA A 142 -2.94 9.84 -6.32
CA ALA A 142 -1.67 10.09 -7.00
C ALA A 142 -1.64 11.37 -7.86
N GLN A 143 -2.80 11.88 -8.32
CA GLN A 143 -2.83 13.22 -8.92
C GLN A 143 -2.87 14.32 -7.86
N PHE A 144 -3.54 14.06 -6.74
CA PHE A 144 -3.60 14.99 -5.63
C PHE A 144 -2.21 15.27 -5.04
N SER A 145 -1.39 14.24 -4.75
CA SER A 145 -0.02 14.46 -4.27
C SER A 145 0.84 15.24 -5.26
N ARG A 146 0.74 14.93 -6.57
CA ARG A 146 1.44 15.70 -7.61
C ARG A 146 1.04 17.16 -7.64
N CYS A 147 -0.24 17.48 -7.41
CA CYS A 147 -0.70 18.86 -7.26
C CYS A 147 -0.03 19.52 -6.04
N VAL A 148 -0.14 18.91 -4.87
CA VAL A 148 0.39 19.46 -3.61
C VAL A 148 1.90 19.68 -3.70
N VAL A 149 2.65 18.63 -4.03
CA VAL A 149 4.11 18.67 -4.17
C VAL A 149 4.52 19.64 -5.29
N GLY A 150 3.79 19.66 -6.41
CA GLY A 150 4.06 20.56 -7.52
C GLY A 150 3.90 22.03 -7.13
N LEU A 151 2.82 22.40 -6.44
CA LEU A 151 2.60 23.76 -5.96
C LEU A 151 3.66 24.19 -4.94
N GLN A 152 3.94 23.35 -3.94
CA GLN A 152 4.93 23.66 -2.91
C GLN A 152 6.36 23.84 -3.46
N ASN A 153 6.69 23.20 -4.59
CA ASN A 153 7.99 23.37 -5.23
C ASN A 153 8.16 24.73 -5.93
N GLN A 154 7.06 25.39 -6.28
CA GLN A 154 7.07 26.64 -7.06
C GLN A 154 6.64 27.85 -6.22
N ILE A 155 5.86 27.61 -5.17
CA ILE A 155 5.22 28.64 -4.34
C ILE A 155 5.45 28.24 -2.87
N ASP A 156 5.84 29.21 -2.04
CA ASP A 156 6.02 29.01 -0.61
C ASP A 156 4.66 28.88 0.10
N LEU A 157 4.06 27.70 -0.02
CA LEU A 157 2.81 27.32 0.63
C LEU A 157 3.07 26.29 1.72
N VAL A 158 2.49 26.53 2.89
CA VAL A 158 2.38 25.50 3.92
C VAL A 158 1.53 24.33 3.40
N THR A 159 1.85 23.11 3.83
CA THR A 159 1.26 21.90 3.23
C THR A 159 -0.24 21.83 3.38
N SER A 160 -0.77 22.20 4.55
CA SER A 160 -2.22 22.28 4.78
C SER A 160 -2.93 23.19 3.77
N GLN A 161 -2.32 24.31 3.38
CA GLN A 161 -2.86 25.22 2.36
C GLN A 161 -2.76 24.64 0.95
N ALA A 162 -1.65 24.00 0.60
CA ALA A 162 -1.52 23.32 -0.70
C ALA A 162 -2.53 22.17 -0.83
N MET A 163 -2.74 21.39 0.23
CA MET A 163 -3.75 20.34 0.29
C MET A 163 -5.16 20.88 0.13
N SER A 164 -5.52 22.00 0.77
CA SER A 164 -6.86 22.58 0.64
C SER A 164 -7.12 23.07 -0.79
N VAL A 165 -6.16 23.77 -1.41
CA VAL A 165 -6.30 24.26 -2.79
C VAL A 165 -6.42 23.10 -3.78
N CYS A 166 -5.62 22.05 -3.59
CA CYS A 166 -5.59 20.90 -4.51
C CYS A 166 -6.81 20.00 -4.38
N ILE A 167 -7.44 19.87 -3.20
CA ILE A 167 -8.64 19.03 -3.06
C ILE A 167 -9.86 19.70 -3.71
N ASP A 168 -10.03 21.01 -3.47
CA ASP A 168 -11.15 21.81 -4.01
C ASP A 168 -11.14 21.86 -5.54
N ALA A 169 -9.95 21.93 -6.15
CA ALA A 169 -9.79 21.94 -7.60
C ALA A 169 -10.26 20.63 -8.25
N ARG A 170 -10.25 19.52 -7.51
CA ARG A 170 -10.63 18.18 -8.01
C ARG A 170 -12.09 17.84 -7.74
N ASP A 171 -12.67 18.39 -6.69
CA ASP A 171 -14.11 18.27 -6.40
C ASP A 171 -14.98 19.00 -7.44
N ARG A 172 -14.40 19.94 -8.19
CA ARG A 172 -15.01 20.51 -9.40
C ARG A 172 -14.93 19.53 -10.57
N VAL A 173 -15.61 18.39 -10.46
CA VAL A 173 -15.82 17.47 -11.59
C VAL A 173 -16.65 18.20 -12.65
N GLY A 174 -15.96 18.70 -13.68
CA GLY A 174 -16.55 19.20 -14.92
C GLY A 174 -17.09 20.62 -14.84
N SER A 175 -16.28 21.61 -15.21
CA SER A 175 -16.83 22.54 -16.19
C SER A 175 -17.08 21.71 -17.45
N PRO A 176 -18.31 21.56 -17.93
CA PRO A 176 -18.50 21.01 -19.26
C PRO A 176 -17.69 21.88 -20.20
N LEU A 177 -16.68 21.30 -20.85
CA LEU A 177 -16.17 21.90 -22.07
C LEU A 177 -17.42 22.19 -22.92
N PRO A 178 -17.62 23.41 -23.43
CA PRO A 178 -18.72 23.64 -24.36
C PRO A 178 -18.53 22.63 -25.48
N ASN A 179 -19.48 21.70 -25.59
CA ASN A 179 -19.51 20.69 -26.62
C ASN A 179 -19.77 21.40 -27.95
N PHE A 180 -18.74 22.05 -28.51
CA PHE A 180 -18.76 22.54 -29.88
C PHE A 180 -18.67 21.32 -30.78
N ILE A 181 -19.81 20.68 -31.02
CA ILE A 181 -20.02 19.90 -32.23
C ILE A 181 -20.36 20.95 -33.31
N PRO A 182 -19.49 21.20 -34.30
CA PRO A 182 -19.85 22.07 -35.42
C PRO A 182 -21.00 21.41 -36.17
N GLY A 183 -22.19 22.04 -36.17
CA GLY A 183 -23.30 21.63 -37.05
C GLY A 183 -24.63 21.25 -36.40
N ARG A 184 -24.81 21.38 -35.08
CA ARG A 184 -26.16 21.34 -34.49
C ARG A 184 -26.45 22.62 -33.72
N GLU A 185 -26.97 23.60 -34.44
CA GLU A 185 -27.59 24.77 -33.81
C GLU A 185 -28.85 24.31 -33.06
N PRO A 186 -28.96 24.54 -31.74
CA PRO A 186 -30.21 24.35 -31.01
C PRO A 186 -31.28 25.27 -31.60
N PRO A 187 -32.54 24.83 -31.77
CA PRO A 187 -33.58 25.71 -32.28
C PRO A 187 -33.73 26.92 -31.36
N ALA A 188 -33.69 28.11 -31.96
CA ALA A 188 -33.84 29.36 -31.23
C ALA A 188 -35.14 29.36 -30.40
N PRO A 189 -35.11 29.83 -29.14
CA PRO A 189 -36.32 29.95 -28.35
C PRO A 189 -37.27 30.96 -29.01
N THR A 190 -38.45 30.51 -29.41
CA THR A 190 -39.54 31.36 -29.90
C THR A 190 -39.99 32.29 -28.79
N ARG A 191 -39.58 33.56 -28.85
CA ARG A 191 -40.19 34.62 -28.03
C ARG A 191 -41.63 34.85 -28.54
N PRO A 192 -42.64 34.83 -27.67
CA PRO A 192 -43.99 35.24 -28.07
C PRO A 192 -43.99 36.72 -28.47
N SER A 193 -44.58 37.00 -29.64
CA SER A 193 -44.68 38.35 -30.19
C SER A 193 -45.53 39.25 -29.27
N PRO A 194 -45.07 40.46 -28.93
CA PRO A 194 -45.92 41.43 -28.24
C PRO A 194 -47.03 41.90 -29.17
N ASN A 195 -48.28 41.74 -28.74
CA ASN A 195 -49.43 42.34 -29.41
C ASN A 195 -49.31 43.87 -29.32
N LEU A 196 -49.24 44.54 -30.47
CA LEU A 196 -49.36 46.01 -30.54
C LEU A 196 -50.85 46.38 -30.70
N PRO A 197 -51.38 47.33 -29.92
CA PRO A 197 -52.75 47.79 -30.07
C PRO A 197 -52.91 48.67 -31.31
N SER A 198 -54.00 48.43 -32.05
CA SER A 198 -54.42 49.23 -33.20
C SER A 198 -54.99 50.57 -32.75
N THR A 199 -54.46 51.67 -33.28
CA THR A 199 -55.13 52.98 -33.37
C THR A 199 -55.31 53.35 -34.82
#